data_AF-A0A9E2ACQ5-F1
#
_entry.id   AF-A0A9E2ACQ5-F1
#
_cell.length_a   1.000
_cell.length_b   1.000
_cell.length_c   1.000
_cell.angle_alpha   90.00
_cell.angle_beta   90.00
_cell.angle_gamma   90.00
#
_symmetry.space_group_name_H-M   'P 1'
#
loop_
_entity.id
_entity.type
_entity.pdbx_description
1 polymer ?
#
loop_
_entity_poly.entity_id
_entity_poly.type
_entity_poly.pdbx_seq_one_letter_code
_entity_poly.pdbx_strand_id
1 'polypeptide(L)' 'MPKITYISPDGTRNEVDVENGYSVMEGAINNNIAGIVAECGGACACATCHSYIDEAWLDK' A
#
# COMPACT_ATOMS: atom_id res chain seq x y z
N MET A 1 3.42 -15.56 0.77
CA MET A 1 2.81 -14.22 0.67
C MET A 1 3.89 -13.23 1.00
N PRO A 2 4.24 -12.27 0.12
CA PRO A 2 5.12 -11.17 0.48
C PRO A 2 4.53 -10.40 1.66
N LYS A 3 5.43 -9.91 2.50
CA LYS A 3 5.10 -9.12 3.67
C LYS A 3 5.34 -7.65 3.34
N ILE A 4 4.29 -6.84 3.47
CA ILE A 4 4.33 -5.41 3.15
C ILE A 4 4.16 -4.61 4.44
N THR A 5 5.03 -3.62 4.64
CA THR A 5 4.93 -2.67 5.75
C THR A 5 4.36 -1.34 5.25
N TYR A 6 3.20 -0.96 5.75
CA TYR A 6 2.62 0.38 5.57
C TYR A 6 3.02 1.27 6.74
N ILE A 7 3.53 2.46 6.44
CA ILE A 7 3.97 3.43 7.44
C ILE A 7 3.09 4.67 7.30
N SER A 8 2.32 4.96 8.35
CA SER A 8 1.48 6.16 8.42
C SER A 8 2.34 7.42 8.68
N PRO A 9 1.84 8.63 8.39
CA PRO A 9 2.60 9.87 8.61
C PRO A 9 3.06 10.12 10.05
N ASP A 10 2.38 9.53 11.04
CA ASP A 10 2.74 9.58 12.46
C ASP A 10 3.83 8.55 12.86
N GLY A 11 4.30 7.75 11.89
CA GLY A 11 5.27 6.68 12.08
C GLY A 11 4.67 5.33 12.46
N THR A 12 3.35 5.21 12.60
CA THR A 12 2.68 3.93 12.89
C THR A 12 2.96 2.93 11.78
N ARG A 13 3.38 1.71 12.15
CA ARG A 13 3.75 0.65 11.21
C ARG A 13 2.72 -0.46 11.25
N ASN A 14 2.16 -0.81 10.10
CA ASN A 14 1.26 -1.94 9.92
C ASN A 14 1.91 -2.93 8.96
N GLU A 15 2.22 -4.12 9.46
CA GLU A 15 2.82 -5.19 8.66
C GLU A 15 1.75 -6.23 8.34
N VAL A 16 1.58 -6.54 7.07
CA VAL A 16 0.54 -7.47 6.60
C VAL A 16 1.08 -8.40 5.53
N ASP A 17 0.54 -9.60 5.48
CA ASP A 17 0.80 -10.54 4.39
C ASP A 17 -0.14 -10.24 3.22
N VAL A 18 0.43 -10.08 2.03
CA VAL A 18 -0.31 -9.81 0.79
C VAL A 18 -0.10 -10.98 -0.17
N GLU A 19 -1.16 -11.46 -0.79
CA GLU A 19 -1.06 -12.54 -1.77
C GLU A 19 -0.37 -12.07 -3.06
N ASN A 20 0.46 -12.95 -3.65
CA ASN A 20 1.06 -12.66 -4.95
C ASN A 20 -0.05 -12.47 -6.00
N GLY A 21 0.08 -11.43 -6.81
CA GLY A 21 -0.91 -11.05 -7.82
C GLY A 21 -1.77 -9.85 -7.42
N TYR A 22 -1.85 -9.52 -6.13
CA TYR A 22 -2.42 -8.26 -5.66
C TYR A 22 -1.41 -7.12 -5.75
N SER A 23 -1.92 -5.92 -6.02
CA SER A 23 -1.17 -4.67 -5.90
C SER A 23 -0.97 -4.26 -4.44
N VAL A 24 0.01 -3.38 -4.20
CA VAL A 24 0.24 -2.76 -2.88
C VAL A 24 -1.00 -2.01 -2.39
N MET A 25 -1.73 -1.36 -3.29
CA MET A 25 -2.96 -0.66 -2.94
C MET A 25 -4.04 -1.63 -2.46
N GLU A 26 -4.26 -2.75 -3.15
CA GLU A 26 -5.26 -3.74 -2.72
C GLU A 26 -4.87 -4.39 -1.38
N GLY A 27 -3.58 -4.63 -1.17
CA GLY A 27 -3.06 -5.05 0.13
C GLY A 27 -3.42 -4.08 1.25
N ALA A 28 -3.37 -2.76 1.00
CA ALA A 28 -3.77 -1.74 1.96
C ALA A 28 -5.29 -1.77 2.24
N ILE A 29 -6.12 -1.78 1.19
CA ILE A 29 -7.58 -1.76 1.31
C ILE A 29 -8.11 -3.02 2.01
N ASN A 30 -7.64 -4.20 1.60
CA ASN A 30 -8.08 -5.48 2.16
C ASN A 30 -7.70 -5.65 3.64
N ASN A 31 -6.68 -4.93 4.11
CA ASN A 31 -6.22 -4.95 5.50
C ASN A 31 -6.61 -3.68 6.28
N ASN A 32 -7.54 -2.86 5.76
CA ASN A 32 -8.03 -1.64 6.42
C ASN A 32 -6.93 -0.64 6.82
N ILE A 33 -5.89 -0.50 5.99
CA ILE A 33 -4.82 0.48 6.22
C ILE A 33 -5.35 1.89 5.98
N ALA A 34 -5.31 2.72 7.03
CA ALA A 34 -5.73 4.11 6.95
C ALA A 34 -4.79 4.95 6.05
N GLY A 35 -5.35 5.95 5.36
CA GLY A 35 -4.61 6.89 4.53
C GLY A 35 -4.50 6.52 3.05
N ILE A 36 -4.81 5.28 2.67
CA ILE A 36 -4.95 4.84 1.28
C ILE A 36 -6.44 4.65 0.99
N VAL A 37 -7.00 5.48 0.10
CA VAL A 37 -8.46 5.50 -0.14
C VAL A 37 -8.85 4.64 -1.35
N ALA A 38 -8.03 4.66 -2.40
CA ALA A 38 -8.24 3.91 -3.64
C ALA A 38 -9.61 4.14 -4.30
N GLU A 39 -10.02 5.41 -4.40
CA GLU A 39 -11.35 5.82 -4.88
C GLU A 39 -11.75 5.21 -6.24
N CYS A 40 -10.81 5.13 -7.19
CA CYS A 40 -11.06 4.55 -8.52
C CYS A 40 -10.90 3.02 -8.60
N GLY A 41 -10.65 2.34 -7.47
CA GLY A 41 -10.44 0.89 -7.44
C GLY A 41 -9.23 0.39 -8.23
N GLY A 42 -8.18 1.21 -8.38
CA GLY A 42 -6.97 0.85 -9.12
C GLY A 42 -7.00 1.17 -10.62
N ALA A 43 -8.01 1.88 -11.12
CA ALA A 43 -8.11 2.30 -12.53
C ALA A 43 -7.16 3.45 -12.95
N CYS A 44 -6.17 3.80 -12.12
CA CYS A 44 -5.20 4.87 -12.38
C CYS A 44 -5.82 6.26 -12.71
N ALA A 45 -6.89 6.64 -12.00
CA ALA A 45 -7.68 7.83 -12.32
C ALA A 45 -7.85 8.85 -11.18
N CYS A 46 -7.47 8.53 -9.93
CA CYS A 46 -7.81 9.35 -8.76
C CYS A 46 -6.62 9.86 -7.92
N ALA A 47 -5.43 9.27 -8.07
CA ALA A 47 -4.24 9.55 -7.23
C ALA A 47 -4.40 9.32 -5.70
N THR A 48 -5.53 8.81 -5.23
CA THR A 48 -5.80 8.61 -3.78
C THR A 48 -5.18 7.34 -3.18
N CYS A 49 -4.39 6.61 -3.97
CA CYS A 49 -3.52 5.52 -3.52
C CYS A 49 -2.03 5.91 -3.51
N HIS A 50 -1.72 7.21 -3.63
CA HIS A 50 -0.36 7.72 -3.58
C HIS A 50 0.37 7.29 -2.30
N SER A 51 1.63 6.91 -2.45
CA SER A 51 2.52 6.50 -1.36
C SER A 51 3.98 6.74 -1.77
N TYR A 52 4.87 6.76 -0.78
CA TYR A 52 6.31 6.76 -0.99
C TYR A 52 6.85 5.35 -0.79
N ILE A 53 7.64 4.87 -1.74
CA ILE A 53 8.37 3.61 -1.60
C ILE A 53 9.69 3.91 -0.89
N ASP A 54 10.01 3.11 0.12
CA ASP A 54 11.28 3.19 0.84
C ASP A 54 12.44 3.01 -0.15
N GLU A 55 13.48 3.84 -0.01
CA GLU A 55 14.61 3.90 -0.95
C GLU A 55 15.30 2.55 -1.13
N ALA A 56 15.30 1.69 -0.11
CA ALA A 56 15.87 0.35 -0.17
C ALA A 56 15.17 -0.59 -1.18
N TRP A 57 14.00 -0.21 -1.68
CA TRP A 57 13.17 -0.98 -2.61
C TRP A 57 13.05 -0.37 -4.01
N LEU A 58 13.60 0.83 -4.25
CA LEU A 58 13.44 1.51 -5.54
C LEU A 58 14.21 0.85 -6.70
N ASP A 59 15.26 0.08 -6.40
CA ASP A 59 16.13 -0.59 -7.36
C ASP A 59 15.82 -2.08 -7.56
N LYS A 60 14.74 -2.58 -6.96
CA LYS A 60 14.36 -4.00 -6.95
C LYS A 60 13.43 -4.39 -8.08
#